data_AF-A0A126P128-F1
#
_entry.id   AF-A0A126P128-F1
#
_cell.length_a   1.000
_cell.length_b   1.000
_cell.length_c   1.000
_cell.angle_alpha   90.00
_cell.angle_beta   90.00
_cell.angle_gamma   90.00
#
_symmetry.space_group_name_H-M   'P 1'
#
loop_
_entity.id
_entity.type
_entity.pdbx_description
1 polymer ?
#
loop_
_entity_poly.entity_id
_entity_poly.type
_entity_poly.pdbx_seq_one_letter_code
_entity_poly.pdbx_strand_id
1 'polypeptide(L)' 'MSETISADAFQVLLDRAGISVRPENMDEMRSAYMLLQAMRERVRKPRGYNAEPAHIFTPASR' A
#
# COMPACT_ATOMS: atom_id res chain seq x y z
N MET A 1 -7.44 11.70 16.74
CA MET A 1 -8.03 10.98 15.60
C MET A 1 -7.19 11.35 14.40
N SER A 2 -6.48 10.39 13.78
CA SER A 2 -5.69 10.69 12.58
C SER A 2 -6.64 11.19 11.50
N GLU A 3 -6.38 12.35 10.91
CA GLU A 3 -7.19 12.87 9.81
C GLU A 3 -7.21 11.83 8.69
N THR A 4 -8.41 11.45 8.26
CA THR A 4 -8.62 10.59 7.09
C THR A 4 -8.15 11.35 5.86
N ILE A 5 -7.35 10.72 5.00
CA ILE A 5 -6.96 11.29 3.69
C ILE A 5 -8.19 11.83 2.95
N SER A 6 -8.06 13.00 2.33
CA SER A 6 -9.17 13.60 1.56
C SER A 6 -9.61 12.66 0.43
N ALA A 7 -10.88 12.76 0.03
CA ALA A 7 -11.42 11.94 -1.05
C ALA A 7 -10.63 12.14 -2.36
N ASP A 8 -10.32 13.40 -2.70
CA ASP A 8 -9.56 13.74 -3.92
C ASP A 8 -8.15 13.15 -3.89
N ALA A 9 -7.45 13.27 -2.76
CA ALA A 9 -6.11 12.70 -2.62
C ALA A 9 -6.13 11.17 -2.68
N PHE A 10 -7.18 10.54 -2.16
CA PHE A 10 -7.35 9.10 -2.28
C PHE A 10 -7.66 8.66 -3.71
N GLN A 11 -8.50 9.42 -4.43
CA GLN A 11 -8.81 9.14 -5.83
C GLN A 11 -7.55 9.13 -6.71
N VAL A 12 -6.64 10.09 -6.51
CA VAL A 12 -5.34 10.12 -7.21
C VAL A 12 -4.54 8.83 -6.98
N LEU A 13 -4.59 8.25 -5.78
CA LEU A 13 -3.91 6.99 -5.48
C LEU A 13 -4.56 5.80 -6.18
N LEU A 14 -5.89 5.77 -6.24
CA LEU A 14 -6.65 4.74 -6.95
C LEU A 14 -6.36 4.77 -8.44
N ASP A 15 -6.38 5.96 -9.04
CA ASP A 15 -6.11 6.16 -10.47
C ASP A 15 -4.69 5.70 -10.82
N ARG A 16 -3.71 6.08 -10.00
CA ARG A 16 -2.31 5.65 -10.17
C ARG A 16 -2.16 4.13 -10.09
N ALA A 17 -2.93 3.48 -9.23
CA ALA A 17 -2.89 2.03 -9.05
C ALA A 17 -3.73 1.27 -10.10
N GLY A 18 -4.52 1.97 -10.91
CA GLY A 18 -5.48 1.35 -11.83
C GLY A 18 -6.61 0.62 -11.12
N ILE A 19 -6.97 1.05 -9.89
CA ILE A 19 -7.98 0.41 -9.06
C ILE A 19 -9.30 1.17 -9.18
N SER A 20 -10.36 0.49 -9.59
CA SER A 20 -11.72 1.01 -9.54
C SER A 20 -12.41 0.57 -8.25
N VAL A 21 -13.05 1.53 -7.57
CA VAL A 21 -13.78 1.31 -6.30
C VAL A 21 -15.22 1.71 -6.51
N ARG A 22 -16.15 0.85 -6.09
CA ARG A 22 -17.58 1.20 -6.09
C ARG A 22 -17.83 2.38 -5.14
N PRO A 23 -18.70 3.35 -5.50
CA PRO A 23 -18.94 4.53 -4.67
C PRO A 23 -19.32 4.18 -3.21
N GLU A 24 -20.12 3.13 -3.03
CA GLU A 24 -20.53 2.61 -1.72
C GLU A 24 -19.37 2.15 -0.80
N ASN A 25 -18.21 1.82 -1.37
CA ASN A 25 -17.05 1.30 -0.64
C ASN A 25 -15.95 2.36 -0.45
N MET A 26 -16.10 3.55 -1.02
CA MET A 26 -15.03 4.56 -1.05
C MET A 26 -14.59 4.98 0.35
N ASP A 27 -15.54 5.22 1.25
CA ASP A 27 -15.26 5.69 2.61
C ASP A 27 -14.63 4.61 3.49
N GLU A 28 -15.07 3.36 3.35
CA GLU A 28 -14.47 2.22 4.03
C GLU A 28 -13.01 2.06 3.59
N MET A 29 -12.76 2.11 2.27
CA MET A 29 -11.42 1.92 1.72
C MET A 29 -10.47 3.06 2.07
N ARG A 30 -10.96 4.31 2.10
CA ARG A 30 -10.22 5.48 2.63
C ARG A 30 -9.85 5.31 4.09
N SER A 31 -10.77 4.81 4.90
CA SER A 31 -10.54 4.58 6.33
C SER A 31 -9.50 3.48 6.54
N ALA A 32 -9.57 2.40 5.77
CA ALA A 32 -8.61 1.30 5.79
C ALA A 32 -7.20 1.73 5.34
N TYR A 33 -7.09 2.67 4.40
CA TYR A 33 -5.81 3.16 3.90
C TYR A 33 -4.91 3.71 5.02
N MET A 34 -5.48 4.40 6.01
CA MET A 34 -4.71 4.92 7.15
C MET A 34 -4.13 3.80 8.02
N LEU A 35 -4.88 2.71 8.20
CA LEU A 35 -4.39 1.52 8.90
C LEU A 35 -3.24 0.85 8.15
N LEU A 36 -3.31 0.81 6.82
CA LEU A 36 -2.23 0.31 5.98
C LEU A 36 -0.98 1.19 6.05
N GLN A 37 -1.11 2.52 6.11
CA GLN A 37 0.03 3.41 6.32
C GLN A 37 0.69 3.17 7.68
N ALA A 38 -0.10 3.07 8.74
CA ALA A 38 0.42 2.76 10.08
C ALA A 38 1.12 1.39 10.11
N MET A 39 0.58 0.38 9.43
CA MET A 39 1.23 -0.92 9.30
C MET A 39 2.56 -0.80 8.53
N ARG A 40 2.56 -0.04 7.43
CA ARG A 40 3.76 0.20 6.61
C ARG A 40 4.88 0.82 7.43
N GLU A 41 4.58 1.84 8.23
CA GLU A 41 5.56 2.50 9.10
C GLU A 41 6.14 1.55 10.15
N ARG A 42 5.32 0.68 10.74
CA ARG A 42 5.77 -0.31 11.74
C ARG A 42 6.68 -1.38 11.13
N VAL A 43 6.37 -1.84 9.91
CA VAL A 43 7.09 -2.93 9.24
C VAL A 43 8.36 -2.43 8.54
N ARG A 44 8.37 -1.18 8.08
CA ARG A 44 9.50 -0.60 7.34
C ARG A 44 10.65 -0.22 8.27
N LYS A 45 11.43 -1.23 8.65
CA LYS A 45 12.72 -1.06 9.35
C LYS A 45 13.85 -0.82 8.33
N PRO A 46 14.92 -0.06 8.68
CA PRO A 46 16.11 0.03 7.86
C PRO A 46 16.64 -1.38 7.55
N ARG A 47 16.88 -1.65 6.27
CA ARG A 47 17.46 -2.92 5.81
C ARG A 47 18.84 -2.61 5.21
N GLY A 48 19.85 -3.37 5.62
CA GLY A 48 21.15 -3.34 4.94
C GLY A 48 21.03 -3.93 3.54
N TYR A 49 21.94 -3.56 2.64
CA TYR A 49 21.97 -4.11 1.27
C TYR A 49 22.06 -5.64 1.21
N ASN A 50 22.65 -6.25 2.25
CA ASN A 50 22.77 -7.71 2.38
C ASN A 50 21.52 -8.38 2.94
N ALA A 51 20.47 -7.61 3.31
CA ALA A 51 19.21 -8.18 3.76
C ALA A 51 18.47 -8.75 2.55
N GLU A 52 18.62 -10.05 2.33
CA GLU A 52 18.00 -10.74 1.19
C GLU A 52 16.47 -10.59 1.19
N PRO A 53 15.85 -10.43 0.01
CA PRO A 53 14.40 -10.53 -0.14
C PRO A 53 13.89 -11.91 0.28
N ALA A 54 12.62 -11.99 0.69
CA ALA A 54 12.00 -13.26 1.07
C ALA A 54 11.96 -14.28 -0.09
N HIS A 55 11.99 -13.80 -1.33
CA HIS A 55 12.05 -14.61 -2.53
C HIS A 55 13.11 -14.05 -3.48
N ILE A 56 14.02 -14.92 -3.90
CA ILE A 56 15.03 -14.63 -4.91
C ILE A 56 14.59 -15.32 -6.20
N PHE A 57 14.67 -14.62 -7.32
CA PHE A 57 14.35 -15.18 -8.61
C PHE A 57 15.36 -16.26 -8.99
N THR A 58 14.86 -17.44 -9.35
CA THR A 58 15.66 -18.55 -9.88
C THR A 58 15.24 -18.82 -11.32
N PRO A 59 16.10 -18.55 -12.32
CA PRO A 59 15.78 -18.85 -13.71
C PRO A 59 15.66 -20.36 -13.92
N ALA A 60 14.81 -20.78 -14.87
CA ALA A 60 14.68 -22.18 -15.23
C ALA A 60 16.00 -22.72 -15.83
N SER A 61 16.44 -23.89 -15.36
CA SER A 61 17.53 -24.65 -15.98
C SER A 61 17.08 -25.15 -17.35
N ARG A 62 17.83 -24.80 -18.41
CA ARG A 62 17.63 -25.33 -19.76
C ARG A 62 17.98 -26.80 -19.86
#